data_AF-A0A9X8ECR7-F1
#
_entry.id   AF-A0A9X8ECR7-F1
#
_cell.length_a   1.000
_cell.length_b   1.000
_cell.length_c   1.000
_cell.angle_alpha   90.00
_cell.angle_beta   90.00
_cell.angle_gamma   90.00
#
_symmetry.space_group_name_H-M   'P 1'
#
loop_
_entity.id
_entity.type
_entity.pdbx_description
1 polymer ?
#
loop_
_entity_poly.entity_id
_entity_poly.type
_entity_poly.pdbx_seq_one_letter_code
_entity_poly.pdbx_strand_id
1 'polypeptide(L)'
;GSLQLWVDILTPAQAALYEPVNIEPPPPQKFEIRVVIWRSEGVTDRDMNTMNDLFVKAWMEGTKPQTTDTHWRCSTGKGSWNYRLKFTVQMPMKPEYGRLTIQLWDKDLAKWNDLIGESQLDLYKWIHKAFHEKRTVRPFKEQNTGKKGGFLAQNEEDESSDDEDDDNEGDHGPDLENNNSEQHKPLLDSKKKKLHSKLKKKITNVLKKVKRRKQTLTPDERQRRKAEKESNDKDEAFQSIL
;
A
#
# COMPACT_ATOMS: atom_id res chain seq x y z
N GLY A 1 -2.75 -23.20 -18.61
CA GLY A 1 -1.91 -22.05 -19.00
C GLY A 1 -1.49 -22.23 -20.44
N SER A 2 -1.28 -21.13 -21.16
CA SER A 2 -0.75 -21.11 -22.52
C SER A 2 0.61 -20.40 -22.51
N LEU A 3 1.57 -20.95 -23.22
CA LEU A 3 2.91 -20.40 -23.35
C LEU A 3 3.08 -19.94 -24.79
N GLN A 4 3.40 -18.66 -24.99
CA GLN A 4 3.69 -18.09 -26.29
C GLN A 4 5.13 -17.57 -26.28
N LEU A 5 5.93 -18.05 -27.23
CA LEU A 5 7.36 -17.82 -27.31
C LEU A 5 7.73 -17.45 -28.75
N TRP A 6 8.77 -16.65 -28.91
CA TRP A 6 9.54 -16.61 -30.15
C TRP A 6 10.73 -17.56 -29.99
N VAL A 7 10.96 -18.40 -30.99
CA VAL A 7 12.04 -19.39 -30.99
C VAL A 7 13.02 -19.01 -32.10
N ASP A 8 14.24 -18.66 -31.71
CA ASP A 8 15.35 -18.48 -32.64
C ASP A 8 16.17 -19.77 -32.71
N ILE A 9 16.49 -20.21 -33.93
CA ILE A 9 17.38 -21.35 -34.16
C ILE A 9 18.80 -20.81 -34.33
N LEU A 10 19.64 -21.05 -33.33
CA LEU A 10 21.03 -20.56 -33.30
C LEU A 10 22.01 -21.69 -33.62
N THR A 11 23.09 -21.36 -34.33
CA THR A 11 24.26 -22.25 -34.40
C THR A 11 24.96 -22.33 -33.03
N PRO A 12 25.75 -23.38 -32.73
CA PRO A 12 26.45 -23.48 -31.45
C PRO A 12 27.33 -22.27 -31.12
N ALA A 13 27.99 -21.67 -32.12
CA ALA A 13 28.81 -20.46 -31.94
C ALA A 13 27.97 -19.22 -31.58
N GLN A 14 26.77 -19.09 -32.15
CA GLN A 14 25.85 -18.01 -31.81
C GLN A 14 25.19 -18.22 -30.44
N ALA A 15 24.83 -19.46 -30.10
CA ALA A 15 24.27 -19.80 -28.80
C ALA A 15 25.25 -19.48 -27.66
N ALA A 16 26.55 -19.74 -27.85
CA ALA A 16 27.59 -19.42 -26.89
C ALA A 16 27.75 -17.92 -26.59
N LEU A 17 27.23 -17.03 -27.44
CA LEU A 17 27.24 -15.57 -27.19
C LEU A 17 26.18 -15.14 -26.17
N TYR A 18 25.16 -15.97 -25.94
CA TYR A 18 24.07 -15.67 -25.01
C TYR A 18 24.23 -16.52 -23.76
N GLU A 19 24.39 -15.85 -22.61
CA GLU A 19 24.36 -16.57 -21.33
C GLU A 19 22.97 -17.19 -21.12
N PRO A 20 22.89 -18.46 -20.69
CA PRO A 20 21.63 -19.08 -20.34
C PRO A 20 20.90 -18.27 -19.28
N VAL A 21 19.64 -17.94 -19.55
CA VAL A 21 18.79 -17.26 -18.57
C VAL A 21 18.53 -18.23 -17.41
N ASN A 22 18.82 -17.80 -16.18
CA ASN A 22 18.42 -18.57 -15.02
C ASN A 22 16.89 -18.53 -14.88
N ILE A 23 16.25 -19.69 -15.05
CA ILE A 23 14.80 -19.89 -14.91
C ILE A 23 14.42 -20.54 -13.58
N GLU A 24 15.36 -20.65 -12.64
CA GLU A 24 15.08 -21.14 -11.30
C GLU A 24 14.00 -20.28 -10.63
N PRO A 25 13.08 -20.90 -9.88
CA PRO A 25 12.10 -20.16 -9.11
C PRO A 25 12.81 -19.27 -8.08
N PRO A 26 12.28 -18.06 -7.79
CA PRO A 26 12.83 -17.22 -6.73
C PRO A 26 12.92 -17.99 -5.41
N PRO A 27 14.00 -17.82 -4.63
CA PRO A 27 14.15 -18.52 -3.37
C PRO A 27 13.05 -18.10 -2.39
N PRO A 28 12.62 -18.99 -1.47
CA PRO A 28 11.63 -18.67 -0.48
C PRO A 28 12.03 -17.48 0.40
N GLN A 29 11.18 -16.46 0.48
CA GLN A 29 11.40 -15.27 1.29
C GLN A 29 10.33 -15.13 2.37
N LYS A 30 10.75 -14.80 3.60
CA LYS A 30 9.85 -14.54 4.72
C LYS A 30 9.27 -13.14 4.65
N PHE A 31 7.97 -13.01 4.88
CA PHE A 31 7.25 -11.75 5.01
C PHE A 31 6.47 -11.73 6.32
N GLU A 32 6.30 -10.53 6.89
CA GLU A 32 5.44 -10.30 8.05
C GLU A 32 4.20 -9.53 7.61
N ILE A 33 3.03 -10.14 7.81
CA ILE A 33 1.72 -9.50 7.65
C ILE A 33 1.33 -8.94 9.00
N ARG A 34 1.02 -7.64 9.05
CA ARG A 34 0.53 -6.95 10.25
C ARG A 34 -0.94 -6.62 10.07
N VAL A 35 -1.78 -7.18 10.93
CA VAL A 35 -3.21 -6.86 11.02
C VAL A 35 -3.42 -6.03 12.27
N VAL A 36 -3.89 -4.80 12.11
CA VAL A 36 -4.18 -3.91 13.25
C VAL A 36 -5.68 -3.86 13.46
N ILE A 37 -6.12 -4.33 14.62
CA ILE A 37 -7.52 -4.28 15.07
C ILE A 37 -7.66 -3.03 15.93
N TRP A 38 -8.23 -1.97 15.36
CA TRP A 38 -8.42 -0.70 16.05
C TRP A 38 -9.62 -0.76 16.99
N ARG A 39 -10.81 -0.89 16.41
CA ARG A 39 -12.10 -0.80 17.08
C ARG A 39 -13.21 -1.51 16.30
N SER A 40 -14.33 -1.76 16.95
CA SER A 40 -15.58 -2.19 16.33
C SER A 40 -16.66 -1.13 16.55
N GLU A 41 -17.69 -1.14 15.71
CA GLU A 41 -18.87 -0.29 15.87
C GLU A 41 -20.11 -1.07 15.42
N GLY A 42 -21.26 -0.79 16.04
CA GLY A 42 -22.53 -1.41 15.68
C GLY A 42 -22.63 -2.89 16.06
N VAL A 43 -21.87 -3.32 17.07
CA VAL A 43 -21.97 -4.67 17.61
C VAL A 43 -23.26 -4.76 18.42
N THR A 44 -24.15 -5.67 18.01
CA THR A 44 -25.42 -5.90 18.69
C THR A 44 -25.27 -6.91 19.81
N ASP A 45 -25.81 -6.59 20.97
CA ASP A 45 -25.95 -7.52 22.09
C ASP A 45 -26.90 -8.65 21.67
N ARG A 46 -26.48 -9.91 21.85
CA ARG A 46 -27.36 -11.06 21.60
C ARG A 46 -28.19 -11.44 22.82
N ASP A 47 -27.66 -11.20 24.01
CA ASP A 47 -28.30 -11.55 25.26
C ASP A 47 -29.12 -10.38 25.83
N MET A 48 -30.09 -10.71 26.69
CA MET A 48 -30.81 -9.71 27.51
C MET A 48 -29.87 -8.98 28.51
N ASN A 49 -28.62 -9.47 28.63
CA ASN A 49 -27.55 -8.80 29.31
C ASN A 49 -27.00 -7.69 28.40
N THR A 50 -27.12 -6.45 28.86
CA THR A 50 -26.83 -5.21 28.13
C THR A 50 -25.33 -4.95 27.87
N MET A 51 -24.49 -5.98 27.99
CA MET A 51 -23.02 -5.88 28.01
C MET A 51 -22.39 -7.14 27.40
N ASN A 52 -21.52 -6.96 26.41
CA ASN A 52 -20.68 -8.02 25.85
C ASN A 52 -19.21 -7.86 26.28
N ASP A 53 -18.49 -8.95 26.42
CA ASP A 53 -17.05 -9.01 26.66
C ASP A 53 -16.32 -9.36 25.35
N LEU A 54 -15.99 -8.33 24.56
CA LEU A 54 -15.62 -8.50 23.16
C LEU A 54 -14.14 -8.85 22.97
N PHE A 55 -13.85 -9.84 22.13
CA PHE A 55 -12.49 -10.08 21.62
C PHE A 55 -12.50 -10.51 20.16
N VAL A 56 -11.39 -10.28 19.46
CA VAL A 56 -11.23 -10.64 18.06
C VAL A 56 -10.27 -11.82 17.94
N LYS A 57 -10.64 -12.79 17.12
CA LYS A 57 -9.80 -13.93 16.73
C LYS A 57 -9.51 -13.84 15.23
N ALA A 58 -8.25 -13.97 14.83
CA ALA A 58 -7.91 -13.97 13.41
C ALA A 58 -6.79 -14.95 13.08
N TRP A 59 -6.81 -15.47 11.85
CA TRP A 59 -5.77 -16.35 11.32
C TRP A 59 -5.67 -16.23 9.81
N MET A 60 -4.46 -16.41 9.30
CA MET A 60 -4.24 -16.73 7.90
C MET A 60 -4.47 -18.23 7.70
N GLU A 61 -4.93 -18.62 6.51
CA GLU A 61 -5.03 -20.04 6.15
C GLU A 61 -3.68 -20.75 6.38
N GLY A 62 -3.71 -21.92 7.02
CA GLY A 62 -2.50 -22.66 7.41
C GLY A 62 -1.74 -22.13 8.63
N THR A 63 -2.25 -21.13 9.35
CA THR A 63 -1.64 -20.60 10.59
C THR A 63 -2.53 -20.83 11.82
N LYS A 64 -1.92 -20.81 13.01
CA LYS A 64 -2.67 -20.88 14.28
C LYS A 64 -3.44 -19.58 14.50
N PRO A 65 -4.67 -19.63 15.03
CA PRO A 65 -5.40 -18.45 15.45
C PRO A 65 -4.67 -17.64 16.50
N GLN A 66 -4.68 -16.33 16.32
CA GLN A 66 -4.26 -15.34 17.32
C GLN A 66 -5.49 -14.56 17.77
N THR A 67 -5.48 -14.12 19.02
CA THR A 67 -6.56 -13.33 19.61
C THR A 67 -6.04 -12.00 20.13
N THR A 68 -6.92 -11.01 20.17
CA THR A 68 -6.70 -9.78 20.93
C THR A 68 -6.91 -10.01 22.42
N ASP A 69 -6.66 -8.98 23.21
CA ASP A 69 -7.24 -8.83 24.54
C ASP A 69 -8.78 -8.69 24.48
N THR A 70 -9.41 -8.82 25.65
CA THR A 70 -10.87 -8.69 25.80
C THR A 70 -11.21 -7.27 26.23
N HIS A 71 -12.10 -6.64 25.48
CA HIS A 71 -12.76 -5.41 25.88
C HIS A 71 -13.97 -5.76 26.75
N TRP A 72 -13.82 -5.59 28.05
CA TRP A 72 -14.82 -5.99 29.03
C TRP A 72 -16.00 -5.03 29.09
N ARG A 73 -17.20 -5.57 29.29
CA ARG A 73 -18.45 -4.86 29.58
C ARG A 73 -18.82 -3.79 28.55
N CYS A 74 -18.66 -4.11 27.28
CA CYS A 74 -19.08 -3.26 26.17
C CYS A 74 -20.61 -3.19 26.11
N SER A 75 -21.18 -2.07 26.56
CA SER A 75 -22.63 -1.78 26.48
C SER A 75 -23.02 -0.92 25.27
N THR A 76 -22.05 -0.27 24.62
CA THR A 76 -22.32 0.66 23.51
C THR A 76 -22.21 0.00 22.13
N GLY A 77 -21.89 -1.29 22.07
CA GLY A 77 -21.55 -1.99 20.82
C GLY A 77 -20.28 -1.47 20.14
N LYS A 78 -19.37 -0.83 20.89
CA LYS A 78 -18.12 -0.23 20.39
C LYS A 78 -16.93 -0.72 21.20
N GLY A 79 -16.26 -1.78 20.74
CA GLY A 79 -15.02 -2.27 21.33
C GLY A 79 -13.81 -1.51 20.80
N SER A 80 -12.76 -1.38 21.61
CA SER A 80 -11.48 -0.76 21.24
C SER A 80 -10.32 -1.60 21.77
N TRP A 81 -9.34 -1.89 20.91
CA TRP A 81 -8.20 -2.77 21.23
C TRP A 81 -6.85 -2.17 20.86
N ASN A 82 -6.76 -1.42 19.75
CA ASN A 82 -5.47 -0.96 19.18
C ASN A 82 -4.41 -2.09 19.14
N TYR A 83 -4.84 -3.29 18.73
CA TYR A 83 -4.04 -4.50 18.86
C TYR A 83 -3.43 -4.92 17.53
N ARG A 84 -2.19 -5.41 17.54
CA ARG A 84 -1.45 -5.79 16.33
C ARG A 84 -1.14 -7.28 16.29
N LEU A 85 -1.84 -7.99 15.41
CA LEU A 85 -1.57 -9.40 15.09
C LEU A 85 -0.48 -9.46 14.02
N LYS A 86 0.52 -10.32 14.22
CA LYS A 86 1.67 -10.49 13.33
C LYS A 86 1.70 -11.93 12.82
N PHE A 87 1.63 -12.09 11.51
CA PHE A 87 1.70 -13.40 10.85
C PHE A 87 2.94 -13.47 9.97
N THR A 88 3.79 -14.46 10.21
CA THR A 88 4.94 -14.74 9.34
C THR A 88 4.52 -15.70 8.24
N VAL A 89 4.73 -15.30 6.99
CA VAL A 89 4.43 -16.11 5.80
C VAL A 89 5.67 -16.29 4.93
N GLN A 90 5.67 -17.31 4.07
CA GLN A 90 6.75 -17.55 3.11
C GLN A 90 6.21 -17.37 1.69
N MET A 91 6.96 -16.66 0.84
CA MET A 91 6.67 -16.46 -0.58
C MET A 91 7.72 -17.15 -1.45
N PRO A 92 7.35 -17.70 -2.62
CA PRO A 92 6.02 -17.73 -3.21
C PRO A 92 5.05 -18.69 -2.47
N MET A 93 3.78 -18.32 -2.39
CA MET A 93 2.71 -19.11 -1.75
C MET A 93 1.55 -19.37 -2.71
N LYS A 94 0.72 -20.39 -2.42
CA LYS A 94 -0.53 -20.59 -3.17
C LYS A 94 -1.57 -19.52 -2.78
N PRO A 95 -2.48 -19.11 -3.69
CA PRO A 95 -3.53 -18.12 -3.41
C PRO A 95 -4.39 -18.41 -2.18
N GLU A 96 -4.66 -19.69 -1.91
CA GLU A 96 -5.45 -20.15 -0.76
C GLU A 96 -4.86 -19.69 0.58
N TYR A 97 -3.54 -19.68 0.71
CA TYR A 97 -2.82 -19.24 1.91
C TYR A 97 -2.83 -17.72 2.13
N GLY A 98 -3.31 -16.95 1.14
CA GLY A 98 -3.45 -15.50 1.22
C GLY A 98 -4.76 -15.03 1.88
N ARG A 99 -5.61 -15.95 2.36
CA ARG A 99 -6.88 -15.61 3.01
C ARG A 99 -6.71 -15.37 4.50
N LEU A 100 -7.19 -14.22 4.97
CA LEU A 100 -7.29 -13.86 6.38
C LEU A 100 -8.73 -14.05 6.84
N THR A 101 -8.96 -14.89 7.84
CA THR A 101 -10.24 -14.98 8.54
C THR A 101 -10.18 -14.16 9.82
N ILE A 102 -11.24 -13.40 10.09
CA ILE A 102 -11.42 -12.57 11.30
C ILE A 102 -12.78 -12.90 11.88
N GLN A 103 -12.83 -13.15 13.17
CA GLN A 103 -14.05 -13.41 13.92
C GLN A 103 -14.12 -12.48 15.14
N LEU A 104 -15.31 -11.95 15.41
CA LEU A 104 -15.64 -11.21 16.62
C LEU A 104 -16.45 -12.11 17.55
N TRP A 105 -16.05 -12.18 18.81
CA TRP A 105 -16.62 -13.07 19.81
C TRP A 105 -17.04 -12.28 21.05
N ASP A 106 -18.09 -12.77 21.71
CA ASP A 106 -18.45 -12.45 23.09
C ASP A 106 -17.87 -13.50 24.02
N LYS A 107 -17.24 -13.06 25.11
CA LYS A 107 -16.59 -13.95 26.08
C LYS A 107 -17.49 -14.15 27.29
N ASP A 108 -18.06 -15.34 27.40
CA ASP A 108 -18.80 -15.72 28.59
C ASP A 108 -17.89 -16.35 29.65
N LEU A 109 -18.04 -15.91 30.90
CA LEU A 109 -17.29 -16.48 32.04
C LEU A 109 -17.85 -17.83 32.50
N ALA A 110 -19.16 -18.04 32.35
CA ALA A 110 -19.87 -19.22 32.87
C ALA A 110 -20.49 -20.09 31.76
N LYS A 111 -20.35 -19.69 30.49
CA LYS A 111 -20.88 -20.40 29.32
C LYS A 111 -19.80 -20.49 28.24
N TRP A 112 -20.16 -21.09 27.10
CA TRP A 112 -19.33 -21.09 25.90
C TRP A 112 -19.36 -19.71 25.26
N ASN A 113 -18.21 -19.26 24.74
CA ASN A 113 -18.12 -17.99 24.02
C ASN A 113 -19.02 -17.99 22.78
N ASP A 114 -19.69 -16.87 22.54
CA ASP A 114 -20.60 -16.70 21.41
C ASP A 114 -19.93 -16.01 20.23
N LEU A 115 -20.07 -16.60 19.04
CA LEU A 115 -19.62 -15.97 17.79
C LEU A 115 -20.63 -14.90 17.37
N ILE A 116 -20.19 -13.65 17.38
CA ILE A 116 -20.99 -12.51 16.95
C ILE A 116 -20.99 -12.40 15.41
N GLY A 117 -19.80 -12.48 14.81
CA GLY A 117 -19.65 -12.35 13.36
C GLY A 117 -18.29 -12.81 12.83
N GLU A 118 -18.27 -13.15 11.55
CA GLU A 118 -17.09 -13.61 10.82
C GLU A 118 -16.95 -12.84 9.51
N SER A 119 -15.70 -12.56 9.11
CA SER A 119 -15.35 -12.03 7.80
C SER A 119 -14.07 -12.67 7.28
N GLN A 120 -13.99 -12.84 5.96
CA GLN A 120 -12.80 -13.32 5.28
C GLN A 120 -12.31 -12.30 4.26
N LEU A 121 -11.01 -12.03 4.27
CA LEU A 121 -10.33 -11.08 3.39
C LEU A 121 -9.28 -11.80 2.55
N ASP A 122 -9.32 -11.60 1.24
CA ASP A 122 -8.26 -12.06 0.34
C ASP A 122 -7.13 -11.03 0.26
N LEU A 123 -5.98 -11.40 0.82
CA LEU A 123 -4.76 -10.58 0.83
C LEU A 123 -3.75 -11.02 -0.23
N TYR A 124 -4.01 -12.10 -0.98
CA TYR A 124 -3.03 -12.71 -1.87
C TYR A 124 -2.45 -11.71 -2.87
N LYS A 125 -3.30 -10.92 -3.52
CA LYS A 125 -2.86 -9.90 -4.49
C LYS A 125 -1.87 -8.89 -3.90
N TRP A 126 -2.04 -8.53 -2.62
CA TRP A 126 -1.21 -7.53 -1.95
C TRP A 126 0.10 -8.12 -1.45
N ILE A 127 0.07 -9.34 -0.92
CA ILE A 127 1.27 -10.08 -0.51
C ILE A 127 2.13 -10.37 -1.76
N HIS A 128 1.51 -10.80 -2.85
CA HIS A 128 2.16 -11.05 -4.13
C HIS A 128 2.78 -9.78 -4.70
N LYS A 129 2.08 -8.63 -4.61
CA LYS A 129 2.61 -7.32 -4.98
C LYS A 129 3.83 -6.93 -4.13
N ALA A 130 3.75 -7.11 -2.81
CA ALA A 130 4.87 -6.84 -1.91
C ALA A 130 6.11 -7.69 -2.22
N PHE A 131 5.90 -8.96 -2.59
CA PHE A 131 6.96 -9.87 -2.99
C PHE A 131 7.68 -9.43 -4.27
N HIS A 132 6.93 -9.05 -5.31
CA HIS A 132 7.50 -8.64 -6.59
C HIS A 132 8.15 -7.25 -6.52
N GLU A 133 7.53 -6.31 -5.81
CA GLU A 133 7.99 -4.92 -5.72
C GLU A 133 9.01 -4.70 -4.59
N LYS A 134 9.24 -5.69 -3.73
CA LYS A 134 10.17 -5.65 -2.60
C LYS A 134 9.98 -4.42 -1.69
N ARG A 135 8.71 -4.07 -1.43
CA ARG A 135 8.34 -2.94 -0.57
C ARG A 135 7.16 -3.29 0.34
N THR A 136 6.95 -2.47 1.36
CA THR A 136 5.72 -2.52 2.16
C THR A 136 4.51 -2.11 1.32
N VAL A 137 3.44 -2.90 1.40
CA VAL A 137 2.14 -2.64 0.75
C VAL A 137 1.11 -2.36 1.82
N ARG A 138 0.29 -1.33 1.62
CA ARG A 138 -0.82 -0.96 2.53
C ARG A 138 -2.15 -1.07 1.77
N PRO A 139 -2.81 -2.24 1.80
CA PRO A 139 -3.98 -2.55 0.96
C PRO A 139 -5.03 -1.44 0.88
N PHE A 140 -5.44 -0.92 2.03
CA PHE A 140 -6.55 0.03 2.14
C PHE A 140 -6.16 1.48 1.83
N LYS A 141 -4.87 1.85 1.93
CA LYS A 141 -4.40 3.17 1.45
C LYS A 141 -4.27 3.17 -0.07
N GLU A 142 -3.78 2.08 -0.65
CA GLU A 142 -3.60 1.95 -2.11
C GLU A 142 -4.92 1.89 -2.88
N GLN A 143 -5.98 1.26 -2.34
CA GLN A 143 -7.30 1.25 -2.99
C GLN A 143 -7.93 2.64 -3.14
N ASN A 144 -7.73 3.53 -2.17
CA ASN A 144 -8.31 4.88 -2.21
C ASN A 144 -7.63 5.80 -3.24
N THR A 145 -6.35 5.56 -3.54
CA THR A 145 -5.64 6.31 -4.60
C THR A 145 -6.17 6.00 -6.00
N GLY A 146 -6.66 4.78 -6.24
CA GLY A 146 -7.25 4.39 -7.53
C GLY A 146 -8.63 5.01 -7.80
N LYS A 147 -9.44 5.24 -6.76
CA LYS A 147 -10.76 5.90 -6.89
C LYS A 147 -10.68 7.43 -7.00
N LYS A 148 -9.64 8.04 -6.43
CA LYS A 148 -9.35 9.49 -6.59
C LYS A 148 -8.48 9.80 -7.82
N GLY A 149 -8.26 8.84 -8.71
CA GLY A 149 -7.43 8.96 -9.91
C GLY A 149 -8.07 9.68 -11.09
N GLY A 150 -9.24 10.31 -10.90
CA GLY A 150 -9.87 11.21 -11.87
C GLY A 150 -9.87 12.63 -11.31
N PHE A 151 -8.69 13.26 -11.31
CA PHE A 151 -8.37 14.70 -11.15
C PHE A 151 -7.35 14.94 -10.01
N LEU A 152 -6.12 15.24 -10.44
CA LEU A 152 -4.92 15.61 -9.67
C LEU A 152 -4.25 14.54 -8.77
N ALA A 153 -3.16 13.99 -9.30
CA ALA A 153 -2.01 13.61 -8.48
C ALA A 153 -1.19 14.87 -8.13
N GLN A 154 -0.75 15.00 -6.89
CA GLN A 154 0.66 15.21 -6.50
C GLN A 154 0.81 15.71 -5.05
N ASN A 155 1.83 15.15 -4.38
CA ASN A 155 2.54 15.63 -3.19
C ASN A 155 1.83 15.49 -1.83
N GLU A 156 2.08 14.37 -1.17
CA GLU A 156 2.31 14.37 0.28
C GLU A 156 3.62 13.61 0.50
N GLU A 157 4.67 14.40 0.74
CA GLU A 157 5.90 13.93 1.37
C GLU A 157 5.55 13.51 2.80
N ASP A 158 6.25 12.49 3.30
CA ASP A 158 6.12 11.98 4.65
C ASP A 158 6.30 13.11 5.69
N GLU A 159 5.20 13.63 6.25
CA GLU A 159 5.23 14.37 7.52
C GLU A 159 4.99 13.38 8.66
N SER A 160 6.06 13.15 9.42
CA SER A 160 6.00 12.70 10.81
C SER A 160 5.27 13.76 11.63
N SER A 161 4.04 13.47 12.05
CA SER A 161 3.43 14.17 13.18
C SER A 161 3.97 13.52 14.45
N ASP A 162 4.99 14.14 15.02
CA ASP A 162 5.33 14.01 16.43
C ASP A 162 4.17 14.64 17.22
N ASP A 163 3.42 13.79 17.94
CA ASP A 163 2.48 14.27 18.96
C ASP A 163 3.34 14.71 20.16
N GLU A 164 3.40 16.03 20.39
CA GLU A 164 3.99 16.64 21.57
C GLU A 164 3.09 16.34 22.79
N ASP A 165 3.48 15.38 23.63
CA ASP A 165 3.00 15.28 25.00
C ASP A 165 4.02 15.98 25.92
N ASP A 166 3.58 17.12 26.45
CA ASP A 166 4.21 17.97 27.45
C ASP A 166 4.08 17.31 28.83
N ASP A 167 5.19 16.76 29.35
CA ASP A 167 5.36 16.49 30.78
C ASP A 167 6.82 16.72 31.18
N ASN A 168 7.03 17.86 31.81
CA ASN A 168 8.28 18.37 32.35
C ASN A 168 8.57 17.77 33.74
N GLU A 169 9.60 16.93 33.88
CA GLU A 169 10.38 16.79 35.12
C GLU A 169 11.85 16.52 34.76
N GLY A 170 12.73 17.39 35.26
CA GLY A 170 14.15 17.44 34.89
C GLY A 170 15.05 16.49 35.68
N ASP A 171 16.20 16.18 35.09
CA ASP A 171 17.44 15.93 35.83
C ASP A 171 18.67 16.18 34.95
N HIS A 172 19.71 16.77 35.55
CA HIS A 172 20.96 17.21 34.95
C HIS A 172 22.04 16.11 35.07
N GLY A 173 22.77 15.81 33.99
CA GLY A 173 24.10 15.17 34.12
C GLY A 173 24.70 14.64 32.81
N PRO A 174 26.04 14.64 32.64
CA PRO A 174 26.66 15.28 31.48
C PRO A 174 27.26 14.35 30.40
N ASP A 175 27.56 15.00 29.27
CA ASP A 175 28.17 14.52 28.02
C ASP A 175 29.47 13.72 28.18
N LEU A 176 29.62 12.65 27.38
CA LEU A 176 30.91 12.15 26.89
C LEU A 176 30.84 11.54 25.48
N GLU A 177 31.52 12.24 24.57
CA GLU A 177 32.41 11.77 23.49
C GLU A 177 31.92 10.99 22.26
N ASN A 178 32.14 11.65 21.12
CA ASN A 178 32.34 11.12 19.78
C ASN A 178 33.29 9.92 19.72
N ASN A 179 32.96 8.92 18.90
CA ASN A 179 33.98 8.25 18.11
C ASN A 179 33.48 7.81 16.73
N ASN A 180 34.32 8.15 15.76
CA ASN A 180 34.19 8.02 14.32
C ASN A 180 34.37 6.56 13.87
N SER A 181 33.54 6.07 12.95
CA SER A 181 33.95 4.97 12.06
C SER A 181 33.34 5.15 10.67
N GLU A 182 34.22 5.43 9.70
CA GLU A 182 33.91 5.48 8.28
C GLU A 182 33.53 4.08 7.77
N GLN A 183 32.38 3.95 7.11
CA GLN A 183 32.10 2.82 6.21
C GLN A 183 31.55 3.32 4.86
N HIS A 184 32.21 2.84 3.82
CA HIS A 184 32.04 3.08 2.38
C HIS A 184 30.59 3.26 1.88
N LYS A 185 30.33 4.34 1.12
CA LYS A 185 29.12 4.50 0.29
C LYS A 185 29.35 3.95 -1.14
N PRO A 186 28.46 3.11 -1.71
CA PRO A 186 28.65 2.56 -3.06
C PRO A 186 28.41 3.59 -4.17
N LEU A 187 29.20 3.48 -5.25
CA LEU A 187 29.24 4.35 -6.44
C LEU A 187 27.90 4.56 -7.20
N LEU A 188 26.88 3.74 -6.93
CA LEU A 188 25.58 3.74 -7.62
C LEU A 188 24.71 4.96 -7.29
N ASP A 189 24.84 5.50 -6.07
CA ASP A 189 24.00 6.58 -5.58
C ASP A 189 24.38 7.94 -6.21
N SER A 190 25.67 8.11 -6.53
CA SER A 190 26.19 9.28 -7.23
C SER A 190 25.69 9.37 -8.69
N LYS A 191 25.64 8.24 -9.40
CA LYS A 191 25.13 8.16 -10.79
C LYS A 191 23.62 8.40 -10.84
N LYS A 192 22.86 7.87 -9.87
CA LYS A 192 21.41 8.07 -9.75
C LYS A 192 21.08 9.54 -9.47
N LYS A 193 21.79 10.20 -8.55
CA LYS A 193 21.66 11.64 -8.27
C LYS A 193 22.00 12.50 -9.50
N LYS A 194 23.08 12.17 -10.23
CA LYS A 194 23.48 12.91 -11.44
C LYS A 194 22.45 12.77 -12.56
N LEU A 195 21.86 11.58 -12.75
CA LEU A 195 20.79 11.34 -13.73
C LEU A 195 19.50 12.10 -13.35
N HIS A 196 19.12 12.09 -12.08
CA HIS A 196 17.93 12.78 -11.57
C HIS A 196 18.04 14.32 -11.75
N SER A 197 19.23 14.89 -11.54
CA SER A 197 19.47 16.32 -11.76
C SER A 197 19.38 16.72 -13.23
N LYS A 198 19.88 15.88 -14.15
CA LYS A 198 19.78 16.12 -15.60
C LYS A 198 18.34 16.04 -16.09
N LEU A 199 17.56 15.08 -15.59
CA LEU A 199 16.16 14.91 -15.97
C LEU A 199 15.30 16.09 -15.46
N LYS A 200 15.51 16.52 -14.20
CA LYS A 200 14.86 17.73 -13.65
C LYS A 200 15.14 18.96 -14.50
N LYS A 201 16.41 19.24 -14.85
CA LYS A 201 16.76 20.38 -15.73
C LYS A 201 16.08 20.31 -17.10
N LYS A 202 15.98 19.12 -17.70
CA LYS A 202 15.35 18.93 -19.02
C LYS A 202 13.85 19.23 -18.97
N ILE A 203 13.15 18.77 -17.94
CA ILE A 203 11.71 19.02 -17.73
C ILE A 203 11.45 20.51 -17.48
N THR A 204 12.26 21.17 -16.63
CA THR A 204 12.11 22.60 -16.34
C THR A 204 12.27 23.46 -17.60
N ASN A 205 13.19 23.09 -18.50
CA ASN A 205 13.39 23.81 -19.77
C ASN A 205 12.22 23.62 -20.75
N VAL A 206 11.63 22.41 -20.80
CA VAL A 206 10.43 22.15 -21.63
C VAL A 206 9.24 22.96 -21.11
N LEU A 207 9.02 22.99 -19.80
CA LEU A 207 7.93 23.76 -19.19
C LEU A 207 8.07 25.27 -19.43
N LYS A 208 9.29 25.82 -19.33
CA LYS A 208 9.56 27.22 -19.67
C LYS A 208 9.29 27.52 -21.16
N LYS A 209 9.59 26.58 -22.06
CA LYS A 209 9.32 26.72 -23.51
C LYS A 209 7.81 26.68 -23.82
N VAL A 210 7.04 25.84 -23.12
CA VAL A 210 5.58 25.77 -23.24
C VAL A 210 4.91 27.02 -22.68
N LYS A 211 5.39 27.53 -21.54
CA LYS A 211 4.86 28.76 -20.92
C LYS A 211 5.08 29.99 -21.81
N ARG A 212 6.24 30.09 -22.46
CA ARG A 212 6.53 31.13 -23.48
C ARG A 212 5.60 31.03 -24.70
N ARG A 213 5.32 29.83 -25.21
CA ARG A 213 4.39 29.63 -26.34
C ARG A 213 2.94 30.01 -26.04
N LYS A 214 2.49 29.94 -24.79
CA LYS A 214 1.12 30.37 -24.40
C LYS A 214 0.97 31.90 -24.29
N GLN A 215 2.06 32.63 -24.10
CA GLN A 215 2.06 34.10 -24.03
C GLN A 215 2.08 34.78 -25.40
N THR A 216 2.41 34.07 -26.48
CA THR A 216 2.51 34.64 -27.84
C THR A 216 1.27 34.45 -28.71
N LEU A 217 0.22 33.81 -28.23
CA LEU A 217 -1.04 33.64 -28.98
C LEU A 217 -1.87 34.92 -28.88
N THR A 218 -2.21 35.48 -30.03
CA THR A 218 -3.05 36.68 -30.12
C THR A 218 -4.47 36.39 -29.60
N PRO A 219 -5.22 37.40 -29.13
CA PRO A 219 -6.59 37.21 -28.65
C PRO A 219 -7.49 36.49 -29.66
N ASP A 220 -7.32 36.77 -30.95
CA ASP A 220 -8.13 36.19 -32.04
C ASP A 220 -7.84 34.69 -32.23
N GLU A 221 -6.58 34.26 -32.13
CA GLU A 221 -6.23 32.83 -32.22
C GLU A 221 -6.73 32.03 -31.02
N ARG A 222 -6.83 32.65 -29.84
CA ARG A 222 -7.43 32.02 -28.66
C ARG A 222 -8.95 31.85 -28.83
N GLN A 223 -9.62 32.83 -29.41
CA GLN A 223 -11.06 32.75 -29.67
C GLN A 223 -11.39 31.68 -30.72
N ARG A 224 -10.62 31.60 -31.81
CA ARG A 224 -10.79 30.57 -32.85
C ARG A 224 -10.66 29.16 -32.29
N ARG A 225 -9.63 28.91 -31.48
CA ARG A 225 -9.43 27.59 -30.85
C ARG A 225 -10.49 27.23 -29.82
N LYS A 226 -11.08 28.23 -29.17
CA LYS A 226 -12.19 28.00 -28.23
C LYS A 226 -13.47 27.66 -28.97
N ALA A 227 -13.76 28.35 -30.08
CA ALA A 227 -14.89 28.07 -30.95
C ALA A 227 -14.79 26.69 -31.62
N GLU A 228 -13.59 26.31 -32.08
CA GLU A 228 -13.33 25.01 -32.72
C GLU A 228 -13.45 23.84 -31.71
N LYS A 229 -13.17 24.10 -30.43
CA LYS A 229 -13.39 23.12 -29.37
C LYS A 229 -14.87 22.98 -29.01
N GLU A 230 -15.60 24.10 -28.94
CA GLU A 230 -17.05 24.09 -28.70
C GLU A 230 -17.86 23.48 -29.86
N SER A 231 -17.37 23.55 -31.11
CA SER A 231 -18.01 22.85 -32.24
C SER A 231 -17.80 21.34 -32.14
N ASN A 232 -16.57 20.90 -31.88
CA ASN A 232 -16.28 19.47 -31.74
C ASN A 232 -17.05 18.83 -30.57
N ASP A 233 -17.15 19.52 -29.44
CA ASP A 233 -17.89 19.00 -28.27
C ASP A 233 -19.41 18.90 -28.56
N LYS A 234 -19.95 19.77 -29.42
CA LYS A 234 -21.36 19.70 -29.86
C LYS A 234 -21.60 18.57 -30.85
N ASP A 235 -20.66 18.34 -31.78
CA ASP A 235 -20.74 17.25 -32.74
C ASP A 235 -20.63 15.88 -32.05
N GLU A 236 -19.77 15.75 -31.04
CA GLU A 236 -19.69 14.55 -30.18
C GLU A 236 -20.99 14.34 -29.37
N ALA A 237 -21.57 15.41 -28.83
CA ALA A 237 -22.83 15.31 -28.10
C ALA A 237 -24.00 14.88 -29.01
N PHE A 238 -24.05 15.37 -30.26
CA PHE A 238 -25.10 15.03 -31.22
C PHE A 238 -24.99 13.57 -31.70
N GLN A 239 -23.77 13.05 -31.88
CA GLN A 239 -23.51 11.64 -32.22
C GLN A 239 -23.81 10.68 -31.07
N SER A 240 -23.92 11.17 -29.83
CA SER A 240 -24.21 10.32 -28.66
C SER A 240 -25.71 10.08 -28.39
N ILE A 241 -26.60 10.76 -29.13
CA ILE A 241 -28.06 10.71 -28.95
C ILE A 241 -28.78 9.99 -30.11
N LEU A 242 -28.08 9.72 -31.22
CA LEU A 242 -28.53 8.86 -32.35
C LEU A 242 -28.09 7.41 -32.15
#